data_AF-A0A6G4EBM3-F1
#
_entry.id   AF-A0A6G4EBM3-F1
#
_cell.length_a   1.000
_cell.length_b   1.000
_cell.length_c   1.000
_cell.angle_alpha   90.00
_cell.angle_beta   90.00
_cell.angle_gamma   90.00
#
_symmetry.space_group_name_H-M   'P 1'
#
loop_
_entity.id
_entity.type
_entity.pdbx_description
1 polymer ?
#
loop_
_entity_poly.entity_id
_entity_poly.type
_entity_poly.pdbx_seq_one_letter_code
_entity_poly.pdbx_strand_id
1 'polypeptide(L)'
;MIIKKSLINKSIEYILQHIDEDISIEDVANHCNFSKYHFSRMFKEETGVSIYAFIKRIRMDQSSVSLKVEKDKTITDIGVNYGYSSSNYSSAFSKQYSICPVEFRKAINSTCVSNPFCPSEYNTFKSFEYYDERTIIQNLADFKVIYERYIENYSDIGGNWDSFMERYKTYIKPDTLLIEKSYDDPSITELEKCIYDLCITVGEDVELENVTTIKGGKFAVYRFNGYIHDIFVTFQGVFNIWLPRSGYKMDERYGLGIYHNIDKKNNHVDMDLCIAIK
;
A
#
# COMPACT_ATOMS: atom_id res chain seq x y z
N MET A 1 2.46 25.54 6.76
CA MET A 1 2.39 24.53 5.67
C MET A 1 3.06 23.22 6.10
N ILE A 2 4.30 23.25 6.61
CA ILE A 2 5.06 22.03 6.99
C ILE A 2 4.43 21.26 8.18
N ILE A 3 4.11 21.94 9.29
CA ILE A 3 3.47 21.34 10.48
C ILE A 3 2.13 20.65 10.13
N LYS A 4 1.36 21.24 9.21
CA LYS A 4 0.08 20.65 8.76
C LYS A 4 0.31 19.34 8.01
N LYS A 5 1.28 19.27 7.09
CA LYS A 5 1.58 18.04 6.33
C LYS A 5 2.03 16.90 7.23
N SER A 6 2.94 17.17 8.18
CA SER A 6 3.39 16.16 9.17
C SER A 6 2.24 15.62 10.01
N LEU A 7 1.37 16.50 10.50
CA LEU A 7 0.18 16.14 11.27
C LEU A 7 -0.79 15.26 10.47
N ILE A 8 -1.05 15.63 9.20
CA ILE A 8 -1.90 14.82 8.31
C ILE A 8 -1.28 13.44 8.06
N ASN A 9 0.02 13.36 7.81
CA ASN A 9 0.69 12.08 7.62
C ASN A 9 0.58 11.19 8.86
N LYS A 10 0.80 11.74 10.06
CA LYS A 10 0.59 11.00 11.34
C LYS A 10 -0.84 10.50 11.47
N SER A 11 -1.83 11.34 11.14
CA SER A 11 -3.24 10.94 11.18
C SER A 11 -3.58 9.83 10.19
N ILE A 12 -3.01 9.87 8.98
CA ILE A 12 -3.22 8.83 7.96
C ILE A 12 -2.55 7.53 8.40
N GLU A 13 -1.33 7.60 8.95
CA GLU A 13 -0.65 6.42 9.51
C GLU A 13 -1.47 5.77 10.62
N TYR A 14 -1.97 6.59 11.56
CA TYR A 14 -2.84 6.12 12.64
C TYR A 14 -4.11 5.45 12.09
N ILE A 15 -4.75 6.06 11.09
CA ILE A 15 -5.92 5.46 10.41
C ILE A 15 -5.55 4.11 9.80
N LEU A 16 -4.47 4.02 9.03
CA LEU A 16 -4.06 2.80 8.34
C LEU A 16 -3.74 1.65 9.30
N GLN A 17 -3.22 1.96 10.49
CA GLN A 17 -2.86 0.99 11.52
C GLN A 17 -4.05 0.47 12.35
N HIS A 18 -5.15 1.23 12.45
CA HIS A 18 -6.29 0.89 13.34
C HIS A 18 -7.61 0.71 12.57
N ILE A 19 -7.54 0.45 11.27
CA ILE A 19 -8.71 0.47 10.39
C ILE A 19 -9.61 -0.77 10.51
N ASP A 20 -9.08 -1.88 11.04
CA ASP A 20 -9.82 -3.05 11.53
C ASP A 20 -10.38 -2.92 12.93
N GLU A 21 -10.08 -1.84 13.61
CA GLU A 21 -10.70 -1.49 14.88
C GLU A 21 -11.92 -0.58 14.66
N ASP A 22 -12.69 -0.35 15.73
CA ASP A 22 -13.77 0.63 15.73
C ASP A 22 -13.21 2.06 15.89
N ILE A 23 -12.39 2.47 14.92
CA ILE A 23 -11.79 3.81 14.90
C ILE A 23 -12.84 4.88 14.59
N SER A 24 -12.93 5.89 15.46
CA SER A 24 -13.76 7.07 15.27
C SER A 24 -12.92 8.28 14.84
N ILE A 25 -13.60 9.29 14.28
CA ILE A 25 -12.96 10.58 13.95
C ILE A 25 -12.41 11.26 15.22
N GLU A 26 -13.06 11.04 16.37
CA GLU A 26 -12.61 11.59 17.65
C GLU A 26 -11.28 10.97 18.07
N ASP A 27 -11.09 9.67 17.85
CA ASP A 27 -9.84 8.97 18.18
C ASP A 27 -8.68 9.52 17.36
N VAL A 28 -8.88 9.72 16.05
CA VAL A 28 -7.85 10.31 15.17
C VAL A 28 -7.52 11.74 15.60
N ALA A 29 -8.53 12.54 15.92
CA ALA A 29 -8.33 13.93 16.33
C ALA A 29 -7.60 14.02 17.68
N ASN A 30 -7.98 13.17 18.65
CA ASN A 30 -7.33 13.06 19.95
C ASN A 30 -5.88 12.57 19.85
N HIS A 31 -5.61 11.58 18.99
CA HIS A 31 -4.24 11.13 18.69
C HIS A 31 -3.36 12.30 18.18
N CYS A 32 -3.97 13.22 17.45
CA CYS A 32 -3.33 14.42 16.92
C CYS A 32 -3.31 15.61 17.91
N ASN A 33 -3.94 15.51 19.09
CA ASN A 33 -4.16 16.60 20.06
C ASN A 33 -4.99 17.78 19.50
N PHE A 34 -6.02 17.50 18.70
CA PHE A 34 -6.94 18.51 18.16
C PHE A 34 -8.39 18.19 18.48
N SER A 35 -9.22 19.24 18.56
CA SER A 35 -10.68 19.03 18.53
C SER A 35 -11.10 18.41 17.19
N LYS A 36 -12.10 17.51 17.24
CA LYS A 36 -12.70 16.88 16.06
C LYS A 36 -13.08 17.84 14.94
N TYR A 37 -13.69 18.98 15.27
CA TYR A 37 -14.13 19.96 14.27
C TYR A 37 -12.95 20.62 13.54
N HIS A 38 -11.94 21.06 14.31
CA HIS A 38 -10.77 21.69 13.73
C HIS A 38 -9.98 20.70 12.88
N PHE A 39 -9.74 19.50 13.41
CA PHE A 39 -9.03 18.43 12.72
C PHE A 39 -9.75 18.05 11.41
N SER A 40 -11.07 17.83 11.44
CA SER A 40 -11.82 17.44 10.24
C SER A 40 -11.75 18.47 9.12
N ARG A 41 -11.79 19.77 9.46
CA ARG A 41 -11.65 20.85 8.48
C ARG A 41 -10.26 20.85 7.86
N MET A 42 -9.23 20.81 8.71
CA MET A 42 -7.84 20.79 8.27
C MET A 42 -7.53 19.56 7.40
N PHE A 43 -8.00 18.37 7.79
CA PHE A 43 -7.84 17.15 7.01
C PHE A 43 -8.43 17.29 5.62
N LYS A 44 -9.64 17.85 5.51
CA LYS A 44 -10.29 18.09 4.21
C LYS A 44 -9.58 19.16 3.38
N GLU A 45 -9.07 20.21 4.00
CA GLU A 45 -8.31 21.25 3.32
C GLU A 45 -7.01 20.69 2.69
N GLU A 46 -6.32 19.79 3.40
CA GLU A 46 -5.04 19.25 2.95
C GLU A 46 -5.19 18.03 2.02
N THR A 47 -6.19 17.16 2.24
CA THR A 47 -6.38 15.92 1.44
C THR A 47 -7.45 16.04 0.35
N GLY A 48 -8.23 17.12 0.34
CA GLY A 48 -9.38 17.31 -0.55
C GLY A 48 -10.62 16.48 -0.18
N VAL A 49 -10.51 15.52 0.75
CA VAL A 49 -11.61 14.62 1.14
C VAL A 49 -11.90 14.70 2.64
N SER A 50 -13.14 14.44 3.05
CA SER A 50 -13.43 14.38 4.47
C SER A 50 -12.79 13.14 5.10
N ILE A 51 -12.34 13.24 6.36
CA ILE A 51 -11.81 12.09 7.11
C ILE A 51 -12.79 10.90 7.11
N TYR A 52 -14.10 11.16 7.24
CA TYR A 52 -15.09 10.10 7.17
C TYR A 52 -15.07 9.36 5.83
N ALA A 53 -15.01 10.10 4.71
CA ALA A 53 -14.94 9.49 3.39
C ALA A 53 -13.61 8.74 3.18
N PHE A 54 -12.51 9.28 3.72
CA PHE A 54 -11.20 8.66 3.69
C PHE A 54 -11.19 7.32 4.43
N ILE A 55 -11.58 7.28 5.71
CA ILE A 55 -11.67 6.05 6.51
C ILE A 55 -12.57 5.02 5.81
N LYS A 56 -13.71 5.46 5.28
CA LYS A 56 -14.64 4.57 4.57
C LYS A 56 -14.03 3.98 3.29
N ARG A 57 -13.24 4.76 2.55
CA ARG A 57 -12.51 4.29 1.36
C ARG A 57 -11.47 3.24 1.74
N ILE A 58 -10.62 3.54 2.74
CA ILE A 58 -9.57 2.62 3.20
C ILE A 58 -10.18 1.28 3.66
N ARG A 59 -11.26 1.32 4.46
CA ARG A 59 -11.98 0.10 4.89
C ARG A 59 -12.48 -0.72 3.70
N MET A 60 -13.04 -0.05 2.70
CA MET A 60 -13.56 -0.74 1.52
C MET A 60 -12.43 -1.35 0.69
N ASP A 61 -11.37 -0.59 0.40
CA ASP A 61 -10.22 -1.04 -0.39
C ASP A 61 -9.53 -2.24 0.26
N GLN A 62 -9.28 -2.18 1.57
CA GLN A 62 -8.67 -3.30 2.27
C GLN A 62 -9.60 -4.51 2.38
N SER A 63 -10.92 -4.31 2.53
CA SER A 63 -11.87 -5.43 2.43
C SER A 63 -11.80 -6.11 1.06
N SER A 64 -11.58 -5.35 -0.02
CA SER A 64 -11.39 -5.87 -1.37
C SER A 64 -10.07 -6.64 -1.50
N VAL A 65 -8.99 -6.18 -0.85
CA VAL A 65 -7.74 -6.95 -0.73
C VAL A 65 -7.99 -8.26 0.02
N SER A 66 -8.72 -8.26 1.14
CA SER A 66 -9.10 -9.50 1.82
C SER A 66 -9.97 -10.41 0.94
N LEU A 67 -10.90 -9.88 0.14
CA LEU A 67 -11.66 -10.69 -0.84
C LEU A 67 -10.72 -11.38 -1.86
N LYS A 68 -9.59 -10.74 -2.16
CA LYS A 68 -8.56 -11.23 -3.08
C LYS A 68 -7.68 -12.30 -2.47
N VAL A 69 -7.21 -12.14 -1.24
CA VAL A 69 -6.20 -13.05 -0.66
C VAL A 69 -6.80 -14.12 0.26
N GLU A 70 -7.92 -13.84 0.95
CA GLU A 70 -8.55 -14.75 1.93
C GLU A 70 -9.69 -15.55 1.28
N LYS A 71 -9.33 -16.53 0.45
CA LYS A 71 -10.28 -17.33 -0.34
C LYS A 71 -11.20 -18.23 0.51
N ASP A 72 -10.77 -18.57 1.70
CA ASP A 72 -11.47 -19.41 2.67
C ASP A 72 -12.52 -18.65 3.49
N LYS A 73 -12.40 -17.32 3.61
CA LYS A 73 -13.37 -16.51 4.37
C LYS A 73 -14.61 -16.16 3.57
N THR A 74 -15.76 -16.13 4.24
CA THR A 74 -17.01 -15.70 3.62
C THR A 74 -16.97 -14.18 3.34
N ILE A 75 -17.75 -13.74 2.35
CA ILE A 75 -17.89 -12.32 2.01
C ILE A 75 -18.46 -11.54 3.20
N THR A 76 -19.37 -12.16 3.95
CA THR A 76 -19.98 -11.57 5.14
C THR A 76 -18.94 -11.38 6.25
N ASP A 77 -18.11 -12.38 6.53
CA ASP A 77 -17.08 -12.27 7.57
C ASP A 77 -16.06 -11.17 7.23
N ILE A 78 -15.67 -11.09 5.96
CA ILE A 78 -14.78 -10.00 5.51
C ILE A 78 -15.45 -8.65 5.73
N GLY A 79 -16.69 -8.44 5.27
CA GLY A 79 -17.38 -7.17 5.50
C GLY A 79 -17.44 -6.78 6.99
N VAL A 80 -17.75 -7.73 7.86
CA VAL A 80 -17.80 -7.52 9.32
C VAL A 80 -16.44 -7.14 9.90
N ASN A 81 -15.35 -7.80 9.47
CA ASN A 81 -13.99 -7.47 9.92
C ASN A 81 -13.56 -6.03 9.57
N TYR A 82 -14.19 -5.40 8.59
CA TYR A 82 -13.91 -4.02 8.18
C TYR A 82 -15.00 -3.03 8.63
N GLY A 83 -15.79 -3.39 9.66
CA GLY A 83 -16.76 -2.49 10.29
C GLY A 83 -18.06 -2.30 9.51
N TYR A 84 -18.36 -3.17 8.54
CA TYR A 84 -19.65 -3.21 7.86
C TYR A 84 -20.60 -4.19 8.56
N SER A 85 -21.90 -3.91 8.49
CA SER A 85 -22.89 -4.92 8.88
C SER A 85 -23.09 -5.93 7.76
N SER A 86 -23.55 -7.13 8.11
CA SER A 86 -23.88 -8.17 7.14
C SER A 86 -24.89 -7.74 6.07
N SER A 87 -25.72 -6.74 6.37
CA SER A 87 -26.74 -6.21 5.46
C SER A 87 -26.29 -4.99 4.63
N ASN A 88 -25.23 -4.27 5.02
CA ASN A 88 -24.80 -3.06 4.32
C ASN A 88 -23.52 -3.21 3.50
N TYR A 89 -22.73 -4.27 3.71
CA TYR A 89 -21.45 -4.43 3.02
C TYR A 89 -21.61 -4.49 1.51
N SER A 90 -22.44 -5.41 1.01
CA SER A 90 -22.62 -5.61 -0.44
C SER A 90 -23.14 -4.37 -1.16
N SER A 91 -24.06 -3.61 -0.54
CA SER A 91 -24.59 -2.38 -1.14
C SER A 91 -23.57 -1.25 -1.13
N ALA A 92 -22.77 -1.12 -0.06
CA ALA A 92 -21.67 -0.17 -0.01
C ALA A 92 -20.56 -0.51 -1.03
N PHE A 93 -20.22 -1.78 -1.17
CA PHE A 93 -19.23 -2.28 -2.12
C PHE A 93 -19.67 -2.00 -3.56
N SER A 94 -20.91 -2.38 -3.91
CA SER A 94 -21.46 -2.13 -5.26
C SER A 94 -21.58 -0.65 -5.58
N LYS A 95 -21.84 0.20 -4.59
CA LYS A 95 -21.81 1.65 -4.78
C LYS A 95 -20.41 2.18 -5.12
N GLN A 96 -19.36 1.58 -4.55
CA GLN A 96 -17.97 2.00 -4.76
C GLN A 96 -17.41 1.48 -6.08
N TYR A 97 -17.54 0.18 -6.36
CA TYR A 97 -16.86 -0.48 -7.49
C TYR A 97 -17.80 -0.82 -8.67
N SER A 98 -19.08 -0.48 -8.59
CA SER A 98 -20.09 -0.77 -9.63
C SER A 98 -20.32 -2.26 -9.92
N ILE A 99 -19.77 -3.18 -9.12
CA ILE A 99 -19.98 -4.63 -9.19
C ILE A 99 -20.21 -5.19 -7.78
N CYS A 100 -20.81 -6.37 -7.63
CA CYS A 100 -21.02 -6.94 -6.29
C CYS A 100 -19.78 -7.70 -5.78
N PRO A 101 -19.61 -7.87 -4.44
CA PRO A 101 -18.44 -8.57 -3.89
C PRO A 101 -18.24 -9.99 -4.42
N VAL A 102 -19.33 -10.70 -4.74
CA VAL A 102 -19.30 -12.07 -5.30
C VAL A 102 -18.69 -12.06 -6.69
N GLU A 103 -19.09 -11.09 -7.53
CA GLU A 103 -18.57 -10.92 -8.89
C GLU A 103 -17.13 -10.46 -8.86
N PHE A 104 -16.79 -9.51 -7.98
CA PHE A 104 -15.41 -9.07 -7.76
C PHE A 104 -14.51 -10.26 -7.40
N ARG A 105 -14.92 -11.09 -6.42
CA ARG A 105 -14.18 -12.30 -6.02
C ARG A 105 -14.02 -13.32 -7.15
N LYS A 106 -14.99 -13.43 -8.06
CA LYS A 106 -14.87 -14.30 -9.23
C LYS A 106 -13.91 -13.71 -10.26
N ALA A 107 -13.98 -12.41 -10.52
CA ALA A 107 -13.15 -11.73 -11.50
C ALA A 107 -11.65 -11.84 -11.15
N ILE A 108 -11.28 -11.67 -9.88
CA ILE A 108 -9.89 -11.79 -9.41
C ILE A 108 -9.36 -13.23 -9.40
N ASN A 109 -10.20 -14.25 -9.54
CA ASN A 109 -9.75 -15.64 -9.75
C ASN A 109 -9.34 -15.91 -11.21
N SER A 110 -9.39 -14.89 -12.08
CA SER A 110 -8.91 -14.99 -13.45
C SER A 110 -7.39 -15.13 -13.49
N THR A 111 -6.87 -15.80 -14.52
CA THR A 111 -5.43 -16.02 -14.73
C THR A 111 -4.73 -14.80 -15.35
N CYS A 112 -5.40 -13.67 -15.46
CA CYS A 112 -4.89 -12.44 -16.05
C CYS A 112 -5.40 -11.20 -15.30
N VAL A 113 -4.67 -10.10 -15.47
CA VAL A 113 -5.05 -8.79 -14.95
C VAL A 113 -4.81 -7.74 -16.03
N SER A 114 -5.70 -6.75 -16.11
CA SER A 114 -5.47 -5.56 -16.93
C SER A 114 -4.49 -4.66 -16.19
N ASN A 115 -3.40 -4.26 -16.85
CA ASN A 115 -2.45 -3.33 -16.25
C ASN A 115 -3.01 -1.90 -16.35
N PRO A 116 -3.37 -1.24 -15.23
CA PRO A 116 -3.93 0.11 -15.27
C PRO A 116 -2.94 1.15 -15.83
N PHE A 117 -1.64 0.85 -15.79
CA PHE A 117 -0.59 1.72 -16.32
C PHE A 117 -0.26 1.42 -17.78
N CYS A 118 -0.65 0.23 -18.29
CA CYS A 118 -0.47 -0.19 -19.67
C CYS A 118 -1.70 -0.96 -20.19
N PRO A 119 -2.84 -0.29 -20.47
CA PRO A 119 -4.12 -0.95 -20.75
C PRO A 119 -4.14 -1.83 -22.00
N SER A 120 -3.20 -1.63 -22.92
CA SER A 120 -3.02 -2.44 -24.12
C SER A 120 -2.41 -3.82 -23.85
N GLU A 121 -1.90 -4.07 -22.65
CA GLU A 121 -1.23 -5.30 -22.27
C GLU A 121 -2.10 -6.14 -21.35
N TYR A 122 -2.56 -7.28 -21.86
CA TYR A 122 -3.14 -8.33 -21.04
C TYR A 122 -2.03 -9.31 -20.64
N ASN A 123 -1.63 -9.23 -19.38
CA ASN A 123 -0.59 -10.09 -18.85
C ASN A 123 -1.22 -11.26 -18.11
N THR A 124 -0.74 -12.46 -18.44
CA THR A 124 -1.13 -13.69 -17.75
C THR A 124 -0.21 -13.91 -16.56
N PHE A 125 -0.80 -14.29 -15.43
CA PHE A 125 -0.02 -14.67 -14.26
C PHE A 125 0.79 -15.93 -14.54
N LYS A 126 1.95 -16.04 -13.89
CA LYS A 126 2.76 -17.25 -13.92
C LYS A 126 2.19 -18.29 -12.95
N SER A 127 2.72 -19.51 -12.97
CA SER A 127 2.27 -20.57 -12.07
C SER A 127 2.68 -20.28 -10.62
N PHE A 128 2.07 -21.00 -9.67
CA PHE A 128 2.47 -20.91 -8.26
C PHE A 128 3.95 -21.24 -8.08
N GLU A 129 4.42 -22.31 -8.73
CA GLU A 129 5.80 -22.80 -8.63
C GLU A 129 6.80 -21.76 -9.14
N TYR A 130 6.44 -20.99 -10.17
CA TYR A 130 7.26 -19.89 -10.68
C TYR A 130 7.45 -18.77 -9.65
N TYR A 131 6.39 -18.40 -8.92
CA TYR A 131 6.47 -17.38 -7.88
C TYR A 131 7.15 -17.93 -6.62
N ASP A 132 6.87 -19.19 -6.26
CA ASP A 132 7.39 -19.84 -5.06
C ASP A 132 8.91 -19.99 -5.10
N GLU A 133 9.48 -20.42 -6.24
CA GLU A 133 10.94 -20.55 -6.39
C GLU A 133 11.69 -19.20 -6.34
N ARG A 134 10.98 -18.08 -6.47
CA ARG A 134 11.52 -16.70 -6.44
C ARG A 134 11.14 -15.92 -5.18
N THR A 135 10.36 -16.52 -4.29
CA THR A 135 9.92 -15.89 -3.04
C THR A 135 10.69 -16.49 -1.88
N ILE A 136 11.39 -15.65 -1.13
CA ILE A 136 12.15 -16.05 0.04
C ILE A 136 11.49 -15.46 1.28
N ILE A 137 11.34 -16.27 2.33
CA ILE A 137 10.85 -15.79 3.61
C ILE A 137 12.02 -15.21 4.39
N GLN A 138 11.93 -13.93 4.76
CA GLN A 138 12.98 -13.22 5.47
C GLN A 138 12.43 -12.49 6.68
N ASN A 139 13.25 -12.34 7.72
CA ASN A 139 12.95 -11.45 8.82
C ASN A 139 13.72 -10.14 8.64
N LEU A 140 13.03 -9.09 8.21
CA LEU A 140 13.62 -7.76 8.00
C LEU A 140 13.77 -7.04 9.35
N ALA A 141 14.81 -6.23 9.49
CA ALA A 141 14.98 -5.34 10.64
C ALA A 141 14.10 -4.09 10.50
N ASP A 142 13.90 -3.36 11.59
CA ASP A 142 13.32 -2.01 11.55
C ASP A 142 14.20 -1.08 10.71
N PHE A 143 13.59 -0.24 9.89
CA PHE A 143 14.29 0.79 9.11
C PHE A 143 13.97 2.18 9.65
N LYS A 144 14.98 2.91 10.12
CA LYS A 144 14.86 4.36 10.35
C LYS A 144 14.98 5.08 9.02
N VAL A 145 13.94 5.83 8.65
CA VAL A 145 13.84 6.46 7.33
C VAL A 145 13.44 7.92 7.42
N ILE A 146 13.96 8.73 6.51
CA ILE A 146 13.27 9.96 6.07
C ILE A 146 12.21 9.52 5.07
N TYR A 147 10.98 10.03 5.19
CA TYR A 147 9.91 9.69 4.25
C TYR A 147 9.16 10.92 3.73
N GLU A 148 8.61 10.81 2.52
CA GLU A 148 7.55 11.69 2.02
C GLU A 148 6.36 10.87 1.53
N ARG A 149 5.16 11.25 2.00
CA ARG A 149 3.89 10.66 1.61
C ARG A 149 3.30 11.37 0.40
N TYR A 150 2.77 10.57 -0.51
CA TYR A 150 2.07 10.96 -1.72
C TYR A 150 0.68 10.30 -1.76
N ILE A 151 -0.29 11.03 -2.29
CA ILE A 151 -1.66 10.55 -2.54
C ILE A 151 -1.99 10.91 -3.99
N GLU A 152 -1.63 10.02 -4.90
CA GLU A 152 -1.70 10.23 -6.35
C GLU A 152 -1.42 8.92 -7.11
N ASN A 153 -1.26 9.02 -8.43
CA ASN A 153 -1.05 7.87 -9.29
C ASN A 153 0.35 7.25 -9.10
N TYR A 154 0.42 5.93 -9.02
CA TYR A 154 1.70 5.20 -8.94
C TYR A 154 2.55 5.36 -10.22
N SER A 155 1.97 5.79 -11.35
CA SER A 155 2.76 6.18 -12.53
C SER A 155 3.73 7.35 -12.27
N ASP A 156 3.44 8.18 -11.26
CA ASP A 156 4.22 9.37 -10.94
C ASP A 156 5.42 9.07 -10.03
N ILE A 157 5.51 7.86 -9.47
CA ILE A 157 6.58 7.41 -8.55
C ILE A 157 7.97 7.73 -9.10
N GLY A 158 8.21 7.47 -10.40
CA GLY A 158 9.52 7.70 -11.02
C GLY A 158 9.99 9.16 -10.95
N GLY A 159 9.09 10.10 -11.21
CA GLY A 159 9.39 11.55 -11.13
C GLY A 159 9.45 12.06 -9.69
N ASN A 160 8.66 11.47 -8.80
CA ASN A 160 8.71 11.80 -7.37
C ASN A 160 10.00 11.33 -6.73
N TRP A 161 10.54 10.17 -7.14
CA TRP A 161 11.88 9.74 -6.75
C TRP A 161 12.94 10.76 -7.15
N ASP A 162 12.89 11.32 -8.37
CA ASP A 162 13.87 12.35 -8.80
C ASP A 162 13.85 13.57 -7.87
N SER A 163 12.66 14.07 -7.56
CA SER A 163 12.49 15.22 -6.67
C SER A 163 12.89 14.92 -5.23
N PHE A 164 12.56 13.73 -4.73
CA PHE A 164 12.87 13.26 -3.38
C PHE A 164 14.37 13.09 -3.17
N MET A 165 15.05 12.42 -4.11
CA MET A 165 16.49 12.19 -4.06
C MET A 165 17.29 13.49 -4.09
N GLU A 166 16.90 14.45 -4.95
CA GLU A 166 17.57 15.76 -4.99
C GLU A 166 17.39 16.53 -3.68
N ARG A 167 16.19 16.48 -3.08
CA ARG A 167 15.89 17.17 -1.81
C ARG A 167 16.71 16.62 -0.64
N TYR A 168 16.90 15.30 -0.57
CA TYR A 168 17.58 14.63 0.53
C TYR A 168 18.99 14.14 0.19
N LYS A 169 19.59 14.63 -0.90
CA LYS A 169 20.93 14.23 -1.38
C LYS A 169 22.03 14.27 -0.33
N THR A 170 21.94 15.16 0.66
CA THR A 170 22.92 15.27 1.74
C THR A 170 22.86 14.13 2.76
N TYR A 171 21.77 13.36 2.79
CA TYR A 171 21.57 12.23 3.69
C TYR A 171 21.86 10.88 3.02
N ILE A 172 22.00 10.87 1.69
CA ILE A 172 22.20 9.66 0.91
C ILE A 172 23.68 9.23 0.96
N LYS A 173 23.90 7.99 1.40
CA LYS A 173 25.21 7.33 1.51
C LYS A 173 25.22 6.08 0.62
N PRO A 174 26.39 5.47 0.35
CA PRO A 174 26.48 4.27 -0.49
C PRO A 174 25.64 3.07 0.00
N ASP A 175 25.36 2.98 1.30
CA ASP A 175 24.57 1.95 1.96
C ASP A 175 23.11 2.35 2.22
N THR A 176 22.69 3.54 1.77
CA THR A 176 21.30 3.99 1.89
C THR A 176 20.40 3.10 1.02
N LEU A 177 19.38 2.52 1.65
CA LEU A 177 18.32 1.80 0.94
C LEU A 177 17.25 2.77 0.49
N LEU A 178 16.76 2.57 -0.74
CA LEU A 178 15.60 3.25 -1.29
C LEU A 178 14.39 2.33 -1.12
N ILE A 179 13.40 2.79 -0.37
CA ILE A 179 12.24 1.99 0.00
C ILE A 179 10.97 2.73 -0.42
N GLU A 180 10.11 2.06 -1.17
CA GLU A 180 8.73 2.47 -1.38
C GLU A 180 7.83 1.70 -0.40
N LYS A 181 6.94 2.39 0.30
CA LYS A 181 5.88 1.77 1.09
C LYS A 181 4.54 2.03 0.40
N SER A 182 3.93 1.00 -0.17
CA SER A 182 2.66 1.08 -0.90
C SER A 182 1.51 0.55 -0.04
N TYR A 183 0.42 1.31 0.07
CA TYR A 183 -0.72 0.94 0.91
C TYR A 183 -1.93 0.45 0.13
N ASP A 184 -1.96 0.74 -1.17
CA ASP A 184 -3.13 0.55 -2.01
C ASP A 184 -2.80 -0.39 -3.16
N ASP A 185 -3.82 -1.15 -3.57
CA ASP A 185 -3.75 -1.99 -4.76
C ASP A 185 -4.34 -1.19 -5.94
N PRO A 186 -3.57 -0.79 -6.95
CA PRO A 186 -4.07 0.01 -8.07
C PRO A 186 -5.04 -0.75 -9.00
N SER A 187 -5.29 -2.04 -8.76
CA SER A 187 -6.42 -2.78 -9.38
C SER A 187 -7.75 -2.59 -8.63
N ILE A 188 -7.72 -1.99 -7.44
CA ILE A 188 -8.85 -1.79 -6.53
C ILE A 188 -9.10 -0.30 -6.32
N THR A 189 -8.05 0.42 -5.92
CA THR A 189 -8.10 1.84 -5.57
C THR A 189 -8.04 2.68 -6.85
N GLU A 190 -8.86 3.73 -6.91
CA GLU A 190 -8.77 4.74 -7.97
C GLU A 190 -7.34 5.30 -8.03
N LEU A 191 -6.74 5.35 -9.22
CA LEU A 191 -5.30 5.58 -9.36
C LEU A 191 -4.86 6.90 -8.71
N GLU A 192 -5.64 7.96 -8.83
CA GLU A 192 -5.33 9.28 -8.26
C GLU A 192 -5.49 9.34 -6.72
N LYS A 193 -5.90 8.24 -6.08
CA LYS A 193 -6.11 8.14 -4.63
C LYS A 193 -5.18 7.14 -3.96
N CYS A 194 -4.31 6.48 -4.72
CA CYS A 194 -3.34 5.54 -4.17
C CYS A 194 -2.35 6.27 -3.25
N ILE A 195 -2.05 5.65 -2.12
CA ILE A 195 -1.14 6.19 -1.12
C ILE A 195 0.18 5.42 -1.20
N TYR A 196 1.28 6.15 -1.19
CA TYR A 196 2.61 5.58 -1.04
C TYR A 196 3.56 6.55 -0.32
N ASP A 197 4.56 5.99 0.34
CA ASP A 197 5.67 6.74 0.90
C ASP A 197 6.95 6.41 0.13
N LEU A 198 7.73 7.44 -0.22
CA LEU A 198 9.12 7.28 -0.67
C LEU A 198 10.04 7.51 0.52
N CYS A 199 10.95 6.57 0.74
CA CYS A 199 11.76 6.50 1.94
C CYS A 199 13.24 6.27 1.60
N ILE A 200 14.14 6.97 2.29
CA ILE A 200 15.56 6.62 2.33
C ILE A 200 15.96 6.24 3.76
N THR A 201 16.77 5.20 3.92
CA THR A 201 17.33 4.88 5.24
C THR A 201 18.34 5.92 5.68
N VAL A 202 18.36 6.20 7.00
CA VAL A 202 19.24 7.19 7.61
C VAL A 202 19.85 6.69 8.91
N GLY A 203 20.93 7.35 9.33
CA GLY A 203 21.61 7.06 10.60
C GLY A 203 20.76 7.44 11.81
N GLU A 204 21.12 6.88 12.98
CA GLU A 204 20.41 7.14 14.23
C GLU A 204 20.47 8.60 14.70
N ASP A 205 21.47 9.34 14.25
CA ASP A 205 21.70 10.75 14.55
C ASP A 205 20.80 11.72 13.78
N VAL A 206 20.07 11.24 12.76
CA VAL A 206 19.22 12.10 11.93
C VAL A 206 17.90 12.40 12.63
N GLU A 207 17.71 13.68 12.97
CA GLU A 207 16.48 14.21 13.57
C GLU A 207 15.82 15.21 12.62
N LEU A 208 14.83 14.74 11.84
CA LEU A 208 13.96 15.58 11.02
C LEU A 208 12.49 15.29 11.37
N GLU A 209 11.61 16.26 11.09
CA GLU A 209 10.17 16.13 11.38
C GLU A 209 9.51 14.96 10.64
N ASN A 210 10.05 14.58 9.48
CA ASN A 210 9.58 13.47 8.65
C ASN A 210 10.50 12.25 8.73
N VAL A 211 11.15 12.04 9.87
CA VAL A 211 11.80 10.76 10.19
C VAL A 211 10.80 9.85 10.91
N THR A 212 10.77 8.58 10.51
CA THR A 212 9.95 7.54 11.14
C THR A 212 10.67 6.19 11.10
N THR A 213 10.05 5.18 11.71
CA THR A 213 10.50 3.79 11.64
C THR A 213 9.51 2.97 10.82
N ILE A 214 9.99 2.36 9.74
CA ILE A 214 9.28 1.25 9.10
C ILE A 214 9.55 0.02 9.97
N LYS A 215 8.50 -0.63 10.45
CA LYS A 215 8.64 -1.84 11.25
C LYS A 215 9.07 -3.01 10.38
N GLY A 216 10.10 -3.70 10.86
CA GLY A 216 10.53 -4.96 10.30
C GLY A 216 9.60 -6.08 10.76
N GLY A 217 10.07 -7.31 10.64
CA GLY A 217 9.28 -8.50 10.93
C GLY A 217 9.41 -9.52 9.83
N LYS A 218 8.44 -10.41 9.71
CA LYS A 218 8.47 -11.52 8.76
C LYS A 218 7.83 -11.11 7.43
N PHE A 219 8.60 -11.20 6.36
CA PHE A 219 8.19 -10.82 5.01
C PHE A 219 8.39 -11.99 4.03
N ALA A 220 7.46 -12.13 3.09
CA ALA A 220 7.69 -12.80 1.83
C ALA A 220 8.37 -11.81 0.88
N VAL A 221 9.57 -12.14 0.42
CA VAL A 221 10.42 -11.27 -0.41
C VAL A 221 10.55 -11.90 -1.79
N TYR A 222 9.89 -11.31 -2.79
CA TYR A 222 10.01 -11.72 -4.19
C TYR A 222 11.09 -10.88 -4.87
N ARG A 223 12.13 -11.52 -5.43
CA ARG A 223 13.18 -10.82 -6.19
C ARG A 223 12.68 -10.50 -7.59
N PHE A 224 12.50 -9.21 -7.88
CA PHE A 224 12.10 -8.73 -9.20
C PHE A 224 13.30 -8.12 -9.94
N ASN A 225 13.55 -8.62 -11.15
CA ASN A 225 14.50 -8.03 -12.09
C ASN A 225 13.87 -8.04 -13.48
N GLY A 226 13.51 -6.87 -13.99
CA GLY A 226 12.79 -6.75 -15.25
C GLY A 226 12.32 -5.33 -15.55
N TYR A 227 11.37 -5.21 -16.47
CA TYR A 227 10.86 -3.91 -16.89
C TYR A 227 9.96 -3.28 -15.83
N ILE A 228 10.02 -1.95 -15.69
CA ILE A 228 9.20 -1.22 -14.70
C ILE A 228 7.69 -1.46 -14.90
N HIS A 229 7.22 -1.57 -16.16
CA HIS A 229 5.80 -1.86 -16.43
C HIS A 229 5.35 -3.26 -15.97
N ASP A 230 6.29 -4.20 -15.81
CA ASP A 230 6.02 -5.57 -15.35
C ASP A 230 5.91 -5.69 -13.82
N ILE A 231 6.28 -4.65 -13.06
CA ILE A 231 6.21 -4.65 -11.58
C ILE A 231 4.78 -4.96 -11.14
N PHE A 232 3.79 -4.23 -11.69
CA PHE A 232 2.39 -4.37 -11.31
C PHE A 232 1.90 -5.81 -11.51
N VAL A 233 2.02 -6.36 -12.73
CA VAL A 233 1.51 -7.71 -12.99
C VAL A 233 2.25 -8.77 -12.19
N THR A 234 3.56 -8.59 -11.97
CA THR A 234 4.34 -9.52 -11.15
C THR A 234 3.87 -9.51 -9.72
N PHE A 235 3.70 -8.33 -9.12
CA PHE A 235 3.25 -8.20 -7.74
C PHE A 235 1.80 -8.69 -7.57
N GLN A 236 0.93 -8.40 -8.55
CA GLN A 236 -0.42 -8.98 -8.62
C GLN A 236 -0.38 -10.51 -8.68
N GLY A 237 0.57 -11.10 -9.40
CA GLY A 237 0.78 -12.54 -9.42
C GLY A 237 1.16 -13.10 -8.05
N VAL A 238 2.03 -12.43 -7.31
CA VAL A 238 2.36 -12.82 -5.93
C VAL A 238 1.11 -12.79 -5.04
N PHE A 239 0.28 -11.75 -5.12
CA PHE A 239 -0.95 -11.66 -4.34
C PHE A 239 -2.06 -12.63 -4.75
N ASN A 240 -2.25 -12.87 -6.05
CA ASN A 240 -3.37 -13.67 -6.55
C ASN A 240 -3.05 -15.17 -6.64
N ILE A 241 -1.79 -15.52 -6.89
CA ILE A 241 -1.38 -16.90 -7.17
C ILE A 241 -0.58 -17.47 -6.00
N TRP A 242 0.49 -16.78 -5.58
CA TRP A 242 1.41 -17.30 -4.56
C TRP A 242 0.79 -17.25 -3.17
N LEU A 243 0.43 -16.05 -2.68
CA LEU A 243 0.02 -15.84 -1.30
C LEU A 243 -1.14 -16.76 -0.86
N PRO A 244 -2.24 -16.93 -1.61
CA PRO A 244 -3.36 -17.77 -1.19
C PRO A 244 -3.03 -19.27 -1.06
N ARG A 245 -1.92 -19.72 -1.66
CA ARG A 245 -1.47 -21.12 -1.67
C ARG A 245 -0.18 -21.34 -0.86
N SER A 246 0.47 -20.27 -0.42
CA SER A 246 1.76 -20.30 0.29
C SER A 246 1.68 -20.88 1.71
N GLY A 247 0.48 -20.92 2.30
CA GLY A 247 0.27 -21.27 3.71
C GLY A 247 0.47 -20.09 4.68
N TYR A 248 0.92 -18.93 4.19
CA TYR A 248 1.05 -17.71 4.97
C TYR A 248 -0.20 -16.83 4.86
N LYS A 249 -0.42 -16.01 5.89
CA LYS A 249 -1.43 -14.93 5.85
C LYS A 249 -0.72 -13.60 5.73
N MET A 250 -1.30 -12.65 5.00
CA MET A 250 -0.79 -11.29 4.96
C MET A 250 -0.82 -10.70 6.39
N ASP A 251 0.34 -10.20 6.82
CA ASP A 251 0.48 -9.32 7.97
C ASP A 251 0.62 -7.90 7.45
N GLU A 252 0.16 -6.92 8.22
CA GLU A 252 0.18 -5.52 7.85
C GLU A 252 -0.52 -5.23 6.51
N ARG A 253 -0.82 -3.96 6.24
CA ARG A 253 -1.65 -3.56 5.08
C ARG A 253 -0.88 -2.68 4.12
N TYR A 254 0.42 -2.90 4.05
CA TYR A 254 1.31 -2.25 3.09
C TYR A 254 2.32 -3.25 2.52
N GLY A 255 2.74 -3.01 1.29
CA GLY A 255 3.89 -3.65 0.67
C GLY A 255 5.13 -2.78 0.79
N LEU A 256 6.31 -3.39 0.72
CA LEU A 256 7.57 -2.66 0.54
C LEU A 256 8.19 -2.98 -0.82
N GLY A 257 8.60 -1.96 -1.54
CA GLY A 257 9.49 -2.08 -2.70
C GLY A 257 10.89 -1.60 -2.32
N ILE A 258 11.87 -2.49 -2.21
CA ILE A 258 13.25 -2.12 -1.88
C ILE A 258 14.09 -2.13 -3.16
N TYR A 259 14.52 -0.95 -3.62
CA TYR A 259 15.27 -0.83 -4.87
C TYR A 259 16.75 -1.15 -4.65
N HIS A 260 17.30 -2.02 -5.51
CA HIS A 260 18.74 -2.36 -5.54
C HIS A 260 19.45 -1.65 -6.69
N ASN A 261 18.80 -1.58 -7.86
CA ASN A 261 19.32 -0.86 -9.02
C ASN A 261 18.17 -0.38 -9.92
N ILE A 262 18.30 0.84 -10.46
CA ILE A 262 17.31 1.43 -11.37
C ILE A 262 18.02 1.85 -12.66
N ASP A 263 17.77 1.15 -13.75
CA ASP A 263 18.22 1.52 -15.08
C ASP A 263 17.10 2.28 -15.81
N LYS A 264 17.04 3.59 -15.54
CA LYS A 264 16.06 4.49 -16.17
C LYS A 264 16.17 4.54 -17.69
N LYS A 265 17.36 4.29 -18.25
CA LYS A 265 17.57 4.35 -19.71
C LYS A 265 16.88 3.19 -20.41
N ASN A 266 16.91 2.01 -19.80
CA ASN A 266 16.31 0.80 -20.37
C ASN A 266 14.94 0.46 -19.75
N ASN A 267 14.41 1.32 -18.86
CA ASN A 267 13.20 1.08 -18.08
C ASN A 267 13.23 -0.25 -17.31
N HIS A 268 14.41 -0.57 -16.75
CA HIS A 268 14.65 -1.80 -15.98
C HIS A 268 14.88 -1.47 -14.51
N VAL A 269 14.43 -2.37 -13.63
CA VAL A 269 14.66 -2.27 -12.20
C VAL A 269 14.98 -3.64 -11.61
N ASP A 270 15.92 -3.64 -10.67
CA ASP A 270 16.20 -4.74 -9.76
C ASP A 270 15.75 -4.32 -8.36
N MET A 271 14.72 -4.96 -7.83
CA MET A 271 14.10 -4.62 -6.56
C MET A 271 13.54 -5.86 -5.84
N ASP A 272 13.38 -5.75 -4.54
CA ASP A 272 12.62 -6.72 -3.76
C ASP A 272 11.18 -6.21 -3.59
N LEU A 273 10.22 -7.08 -3.89
CA LEU A 273 8.80 -6.87 -3.62
C LEU A 273 8.43 -7.65 -2.36
N CYS A 274 8.18 -6.93 -1.28
CA CYS A 274 8.01 -7.51 0.04
C CYS A 274 6.54 -7.41 0.49
N ILE A 275 6.01 -8.53 0.99
CA ILE A 275 4.68 -8.61 1.61
C ILE A 275 4.90 -9.08 3.05
N ALA A 276 4.44 -8.31 4.03
CA ALA A 276 4.47 -8.74 5.42
C ALA A 276 3.53 -9.95 5.61
N ILE A 277 3.94 -10.93 6.42
CA ILE A 277 3.23 -12.21 6.58
C ILE A 277 3.28 -12.76 8.01
N LYS A 278 2.23 -13.51 8.39
CA LYS A 278 2.17 -14.36 9.61
C LYS A 278 2.32 -15.83 9.22
#